data_AF-A0A540K3Y4-F1
#
_entry.id   AF-A0A540K3Y4-F1
#
_cell.length_a   1.000
_cell.length_b   1.000
_cell.length_c   1.000
_cell.angle_alpha   90.00
_cell.angle_beta   90.00
_cell.angle_gamma   90.00
#
_symmetry.space_group_name_H-M   'P 1'
#
loop_
_entity.id
_entity.type
_entity.pdbx_description
1 polymer ?
#
loop_
_entity_poly.entity_id
_entity_poly.type
_entity_poly.pdbx_seq_one_letter_code
_entity_poly.pdbx_strand_id
1 'polypeptide(L)'
;MQLLNYFTYKAVRTVMNQLYEMNPTQYRWLYDFVVTHKPGDGKRFLRTLGKERHELAERVMVTRLHLYGKWVKKCDHAEIYQGISDENLELMRERLFETVIWPSDDNTEKIG
;
A
#
# COMPACT_ATOMS: atom_id res chain seq x y z
N MET A 1 10.00 1.53 10.64
CA MET A 1 8.72 2.05 11.19
C MET A 1 7.58 2.08 10.17
N GLN A 2 7.81 2.50 8.92
CA GLN A 2 6.75 2.62 7.90
C GLN A 2 6.00 1.30 7.63
N LEU A 3 6.70 0.16 7.52
CA LEU A 3 6.06 -1.14 7.31
C LEU A 3 5.12 -1.53 8.45
N LEU A 4 5.51 -1.26 9.71
CA LEU A 4 4.67 -1.51 10.89
C LEU A 4 3.40 -0.66 10.86
N ASN A 5 3.51 0.62 10.50
CA ASN A 5 2.36 1.51 10.33
C ASN A 5 1.46 1.05 9.18
N TYR A 6 2.06 0.63 8.06
CA TYR A 6 1.32 0.08 6.92
C TYR A 6 0.51 -1.17 7.30
N PHE A 7 1.09 -2.12 8.03
CA PHE A 7 0.34 -3.29 8.49
C PHE A 7 -0.73 -2.95 9.54
N THR A 8 -0.53 -1.88 10.32
CA THR A 8 -1.60 -1.37 11.20
C THR A 8 -2.75 -0.79 10.38
N TYR A 9 -2.47 0.05 9.37
CA TYR A 9 -3.47 0.56 8.44
C TYR A 9 -4.21 -0.57 7.71
N LYS A 10 -3.48 -1.54 7.17
CA LYS A 10 -4.04 -2.70 6.46
C LYS A 10 -4.96 -3.52 7.38
N ALA A 11 -4.55 -3.75 8.63
CA ALA A 11 -5.38 -4.45 9.61
C ALA A 11 -6.65 -3.69 9.97
N VAL A 12 -6.59 -2.36 10.13
CA VAL A 12 -7.78 -1.52 10.35
C VAL A 12 -8.77 -1.70 9.19
N ARG A 13 -8.31 -1.61 7.94
CA ARG A 13 -9.15 -1.85 6.75
C ARG A 13 -9.76 -3.25 6.75
N THR A 14 -8.98 -4.28 7.07
CA THR A 14 -9.48 -5.66 7.17
C THR A 14 -10.57 -5.80 8.23
N VAL A 15 -10.36 -5.25 9.43
CA VAL A 15 -11.35 -5.28 10.51
C VAL A 15 -12.62 -4.50 10.13
N MET A 16 -12.48 -3.33 9.49
CA MET A 16 -13.62 -2.57 8.98
C MET A 16 -14.43 -3.38 7.96
N ASN A 17 -13.78 -4.04 6.99
CA ASN A 17 -14.49 -4.86 6.01
C ASN A 17 -15.26 -6.03 6.66
N GLN A 18 -14.64 -6.71 7.63
CA GLN A 18 -15.32 -7.76 8.39
C GLN A 18 -16.53 -7.22 9.17
N LEU A 19 -16.40 -6.03 9.77
CA LEU A 19 -17.49 -5.39 10.51
C LEU A 19 -18.60 -4.91 9.59
N TYR A 20 -18.29 -4.48 8.37
CA TYR A 20 -19.29 -4.05 7.40
C TYR A 20 -20.32 -5.17 7.13
N GLU A 21 -19.84 -6.42 7.02
CA GLU A 21 -20.69 -7.59 6.78
C GLU A 21 -21.36 -8.11 8.06
N MET A 22 -20.64 -8.11 9.19
CA MET A 22 -21.06 -8.85 10.40
C MET A 22 -21.65 -7.97 11.51
N ASN A 23 -21.32 -6.68 11.53
CA ASN A 23 -21.76 -5.75 12.58
C ASN A 23 -21.70 -4.28 12.10
N PRO A 24 -22.72 -3.82 11.35
CA PRO A 24 -22.75 -2.48 10.75
C PRO A 24 -22.62 -1.33 11.77
N THR A 25 -23.11 -1.52 12.99
CA THR A 25 -23.01 -0.50 14.05
C THR A 25 -21.56 -0.28 14.49
N GLN A 26 -20.81 -1.37 14.74
CA GLN A 26 -19.38 -1.26 15.05
C GLN A 26 -18.57 -0.77 13.85
N TYR A 27 -18.95 -1.15 12.62
CA TYR A 27 -18.35 -0.60 11.40
C TYR A 27 -18.47 0.91 11.36
N ARG A 28 -19.68 1.45 11.53
CA ARG A 28 -19.93 2.90 11.49
C ARG A 28 -19.08 3.62 12.52
N TRP A 29 -19.07 3.12 13.76
CA TRP A 29 -18.27 3.70 14.84
C TRP A 29 -16.78 3.70 14.50
N LEU A 30 -16.23 2.57 14.01
CA LEU A 30 -14.82 2.46 13.67
C LEU A 30 -14.46 3.35 12.46
N TYR A 31 -15.37 3.49 11.50
CA TYR A 31 -15.21 4.40 10.37
C TYR A 31 -15.06 5.85 10.84
N ASP A 32 -16.00 6.33 11.65
CA ASP A 32 -15.98 7.71 12.19
C ASP A 32 -14.73 7.95 13.05
N PHE A 33 -14.31 6.95 13.83
CA PHE A 33 -13.07 6.98 14.59
C PHE A 33 -11.83 7.12 13.68
N VAL A 34 -11.74 6.36 12.59
CA VAL A 34 -10.59 6.39 11.68
C VAL A 34 -10.50 7.70 10.89
N VAL A 35 -11.65 8.29 10.53
CA VAL A 35 -11.71 9.60 9.86
C VAL A 35 -11.11 10.70 10.76
N THR A 36 -11.44 10.67 12.05
CA THR A 36 -10.94 11.63 13.05
C THR A 36 -9.51 11.31 13.52
N HIS A 37 -9.14 10.03 13.58
CA HIS A 37 -7.85 9.54 14.07
C HIS A 37 -7.13 8.75 12.99
N LYS A 38 -6.48 9.45 12.06
CA LYS A 38 -5.73 8.79 10.98
C LYS A 38 -4.68 7.81 11.53
N PRO A 39 -4.59 6.57 11.02
CA PRO A 39 -3.64 5.55 11.49
C PRO A 39 -2.22 5.76 10.93
N GLY A 40 -1.71 7.00 10.94
CA GLY A 40 -0.37 7.34 10.44
C GLY A 40 0.75 6.83 11.36
N ASP A 41 0.56 6.96 12.67
CA ASP A 41 1.36 6.29 13.70
C ASP A 41 0.53 5.15 14.30
N GLY A 42 0.90 3.91 13.99
CA GLY A 42 0.14 2.74 14.41
C GLY A 42 0.12 2.53 15.92
N LYS A 43 1.18 2.90 16.65
CA LYS A 43 1.23 2.74 18.11
C LYS A 43 0.36 3.79 18.80
N ARG A 44 0.44 5.06 18.36
CA ARG A 44 -0.43 6.13 18.86
C ARG A 44 -1.90 5.83 18.55
N PHE A 45 -2.20 5.43 17.32
CA PHE A 45 -3.56 5.06 16.89
C PHE A 45 -4.15 3.97 17.78
N LEU A 46 -3.44 2.85 17.98
CA LEU A 46 -3.93 1.74 18.82
C LEU A 46 -4.09 2.12 20.28
N ARG A 47 -3.24 3.01 20.81
CA ARG A 47 -3.39 3.52 22.18
C ARG A 47 -4.66 4.35 22.31
N THR A 48 -4.98 5.20 21.35
CA THR A 48 -6.23 5.98 21.37
C THR A 48 -7.44 5.07 21.19
N LEU A 49 -7.40 4.16 20.22
CA LEU A 49 -8.48 3.20 19.97
C LEU A 49 -8.75 2.34 21.20
N GLY A 50 -7.70 1.83 21.85
CA GLY A 50 -7.84 0.97 23.04
C GLY A 50 -8.45 1.68 24.25
N LYS A 51 -8.35 3.02 24.33
CA LYS A 51 -9.01 3.81 25.38
C LYS A 51 -10.52 3.91 25.17
N GLU A 52 -10.97 3.93 23.91
CA GLU A 52 -12.39 4.09 23.58
C GLU A 52 -13.10 2.76 23.34
N ARG A 53 -12.44 1.81 22.67
CA ARG A 53 -12.95 0.48 22.31
C ARG A 53 -11.83 -0.56 22.37
N HIS A 54 -11.61 -1.13 23.55
CA HIS A 54 -10.55 -2.10 23.80
C HIS A 54 -10.59 -3.30 22.84
N GLU A 55 -11.76 -3.93 22.67
CA GLU A 55 -11.93 -5.10 21.80
C GLU A 55 -11.56 -4.82 20.33
N LEU A 56 -11.87 -3.63 19.82
CA LEU A 56 -11.50 -3.25 18.45
C LEU A 56 -9.98 -3.06 18.33
N ALA A 57 -9.34 -2.47 19.35
CA ALA A 57 -7.90 -2.34 19.36
C ALA A 57 -7.20 -3.72 19.36
N GLU A 58 -7.67 -4.66 20.18
CA GLU A 58 -7.14 -6.03 20.23
C GLU A 58 -7.31 -6.75 18.89
N ARG A 59 -8.50 -6.66 18.27
CA ARG A 59 -8.75 -7.23 16.94
C ARG A 59 -7.78 -6.69 15.90
N VAL A 60 -7.50 -5.39 15.92
CA VAL A 60 -6.51 -4.78 15.00
C VAL A 60 -5.09 -5.26 15.34
N MET A 61 -4.73 -5.39 16.63
CA MET A 61 -3.41 -5.87 17.06
C MET A 61 -3.13 -7.30 16.61
N VAL A 62 -4.08 -8.21 16.77
CA VAL A 62 -3.95 -9.61 16.31
C VAL A 62 -3.89 -9.64 14.78
N THR A 63 -4.79 -8.91 14.13
CA THR A 63 -4.88 -8.89 12.66
C THR A 63 -3.60 -8.35 12.02
N ARG A 64 -3.01 -7.25 12.52
CA ARG A 64 -1.76 -6.70 11.94
C ARG A 64 -0.58 -7.66 12.07
N LEU A 65 -0.50 -8.39 13.18
CA LEU A 65 0.55 -9.39 13.39
C LEU A 65 0.36 -10.58 12.44
N HIS A 66 -0.87 -11.07 12.32
CA HIS A 66 -1.21 -12.14 11.39
C HIS A 66 -0.91 -11.78 9.93
N LEU A 67 -1.33 -10.59 9.48
CA LEU A 67 -1.07 -10.10 8.12
C LEU A 67 0.43 -9.98 7.84
N TYR A 68 1.20 -9.44 8.79
CA TYR A 68 2.65 -9.36 8.65
C TYR A 68 3.30 -10.74 8.56
N GLY A 69 2.89 -11.67 9.44
CA GLY A 69 3.37 -13.05 9.41
C GLY A 69 3.08 -13.76 8.08
N LYS A 70 1.92 -13.53 7.47
CA LYS A 70 1.60 -14.04 6.12
C LYS A 70 2.46 -13.41 5.04
N TRP A 71 2.75 -12.11 5.15
CA TRP A 71 3.56 -11.41 4.16
C TRP A 71 5.01 -11.87 4.19
N VAL A 72 5.63 -11.96 5.39
CA VAL A 72 7.02 -12.42 5.52
C VAL A 72 7.21 -13.82 4.93
N LYS A 73 6.23 -14.72 5.09
CA LYS A 73 6.30 -16.07 4.49
C LYS A 73 6.22 -16.11 2.96
N LYS A 74 5.75 -15.03 2.33
CA LYS A 74 5.58 -14.92 0.87
C LYS A 74 6.51 -13.90 0.23
N CYS A 75 7.20 -13.10 1.03
CA CYS A 75 8.01 -12.00 0.55
C CYS A 75 9.36 -12.54 0.10
N ASP A 76 9.61 -12.48 -1.21
CA ASP A 76 10.95 -12.64 -1.76
C ASP A 76 11.59 -11.26 -1.92
N HIS A 77 12.62 -10.99 -1.12
CA HIS A 77 13.33 -9.71 -1.16
C HIS A 77 14.17 -9.54 -2.42
N ALA A 78 14.62 -10.64 -3.05
CA ALA A 78 15.37 -10.59 -4.29
C ALA A 78 14.45 -10.24 -5.47
N GLU A 79 13.24 -10.81 -5.51
CA GLU A 79 12.24 -10.43 -6.53
C GLU A 79 11.83 -8.97 -6.40
N ILE A 80 11.65 -8.45 -5.17
CA ILE A 80 11.35 -7.02 -4.96
C ILE A 80 12.50 -6.14 -5.47
N TYR A 81 13.75 -6.51 -5.18
CA TYR A 81 14.91 -5.78 -5.68
C TYR A 81 14.94 -5.78 -7.21
N GLN A 82 14.75 -6.94 -7.83
CA GLN A 82 14.74 -7.08 -9.28
C GLN A 82 13.62 -6.25 -9.92
N GLY A 83 12.40 -6.31 -9.36
CA GLY A 83 11.27 -5.53 -9.85
C GLY A 83 11.52 -4.02 -9.84
N ILE A 84 12.12 -3.49 -8.78
CA ILE A 84 12.52 -2.07 -8.72
C ILE A 84 13.57 -1.75 -9.79
N SER A 85 14.55 -2.63 -9.99
CA SER A 85 15.58 -2.45 -11.01
C SER A 85 14.99 -2.43 -12.42
N ASP A 86 14.08 -3.35 -12.72
CA ASP A 86 13.45 -3.47 -14.03
C ASP A 86 12.52 -2.27 -14.33
N GLU A 87 11.72 -1.84 -13.34
CA GLU A 87 10.85 -0.65 -13.45
C GLU A 87 11.66 0.63 -13.71
N ASN A 88 12.80 0.80 -13.04
CA ASN A 88 13.69 1.92 -13.30
C ASN A 88 14.23 1.93 -14.75
N LEU A 89 14.57 0.76 -15.29
CA LEU A 89 15.05 0.64 -16.66
C LEU A 89 13.94 0.96 -17.67
N GLU A 90 12.72 0.50 -17.40
CA GLU A 90 11.53 0.77 -18.21
C GLU A 90 11.23 2.26 -18.28
N LEU A 91 11.16 2.96 -17.14
CA LEU A 91 10.94 4.41 -17.08
C LEU A 91 12.00 5.19 -17.85
N MET A 92 13.25 4.75 -17.82
CA MET A 92 14.33 5.36 -18.60
C MET A 92 14.16 5.13 -20.10
N ARG A 93 13.69 3.94 -20.51
CA ARG A 93 13.38 3.63 -21.90
C ARG A 93 12.19 4.46 -22.42
N GLU A 94 11.13 4.60 -21.63
CA GLU A 94 9.98 5.44 -21.95
C GLU A 94 10.40 6.89 -22.21
N ARG A 95 11.20 7.48 -21.32
CA ARG A 95 11.73 8.84 -21.52
C ARG A 95 12.54 8.98 -22.80
N LEU A 96 13.32 7.96 -23.17
CA LEU A 96 14.08 7.98 -24.43
C LEU A 96 13.13 8.00 -25.63
N PHE A 97 12.07 7.19 -25.63
CA PHE A 97 11.09 7.20 -26.72
C PHE A 97 10.40 8.55 -26.90
N GLU A 98 10.11 9.28 -25.82
CA GLU A 98 9.49 10.60 -25.88
C GLU A 98 10.42 11.69 -26.44
N THR A 99 11.74 11.52 -26.27
CA THR A 99 12.73 12.57 -26.57
C THR A 99 13.53 12.32 -27.84
N VAL A 100 13.52 11.09 -28.37
CA VAL A 100 14.20 10.76 -29.62
C VAL A 100 13.47 11.41 -30.80
N ILE A 101 14.15 12.32 -31.47
CA ILE A 101 13.77 12.82 -32.79
C ILE A 101 14.19 11.74 -33.79
N TRP A 102 13.21 11.06 -34.39
CA TRP A 102 13.49 10.14 -35.49
C TRP A 102 13.95 10.94 -36.71
N PRO A 103 15.08 10.59 -37.36
CA PRO A 103 15.41 11.14 -38.66
C PRO A 103 14.23 10.90 -39.61
N SER A 104 13.71 11.96 -40.21
CA SER A 104 12.64 11.88 -41.21
C SER A 104 13.16 11.08 -42.42
N ASP A 105 12.33 10.22 -43.00
CA ASP A 105 12.62 9.42 -44.22
C ASP A 105 12.81 10.28 -45.50
N ASP A 106 13.05 11.58 -45.37
CA ASP A 106 13.16 12.54 -46.48
C ASP A 106 14.50 12.50 -47.22
N ASN A 107 15.41 11.57 -46.89
CA ASN A 107 16.62 11.29 -47.69
C ASN A 107 16.32 10.33 -48.86
N THR A 108 15.19 10.50 -49.55
CA THR A 108 15.08 10.05 -50.95
C THR A 108 15.66 11.14 -51.86
N GLU A 109 16.97 11.36 -51.75
CA GLU A 109 17.70 12.08 -52.78
C GLU A 109 17.52 11.32 -54.09
N LYS A 110 16.86 12.01 -55.03
CA LYS A 110 16.71 11.62 -56.42
C LYS A 110 18.10 11.36 -57.01
N ILE A 111 18.45 10.09 -57.18
CA ILE A 111 19.55 9.71 -58.05
C ILE A 111 19.01 9.89 -59.48
N GLY A 112 19.43 11.00 -60.10
CA GLY A 112 19.22 11.29 -61.52
C GLY A 112 20.17 10.52 -62.42
#